data_AF-A0AA36IMP4-F1
#
_entry.id   AF-A0AA36IMP4-F1
#
_cell.length_a   1.000
_cell.length_b   1.000
_cell.length_c   1.000
_cell.angle_alpha   90.00
_cell.angle_beta   90.00
_cell.angle_gamma   90.00
#
_symmetry.space_group_name_H-M   'P 1'
#
loop_
_entity.id
_entity.type
_entity.pdbx_description
1 polymer ?
#
loop_
_entity_poly.entity_id
_entity_poly.type
_entity_poly.pdbx_seq_one_letter_code
_entity_poly.pdbx_strand_id
1 'polypeptide(L)'
;GDTPELQRSFPWRPRFHCGGFGVADRYQESFQRLLETARRKNSRLEILAAQWYGSDVMAVADWGGSLSALSRQHLRGYAQEVRAFLEEWNLQGYVVDFEGTNVVRWYTELLVALASAFRASAGDRRLQLGVSPSTARDLKGTDSLTDYVLVQSYAPKVDLDDYLAIFDPHKVYVGLCPEGCWNGTAEAACGEVLAKGLGGMHVWRLNNGNATRMAE
;
A
#
# COMPACT_ATOMS: atom_id res chain seq x y z
N GLY A 1 -35.72 4.29 36.82
CA GLY A 1 -34.80 5.44 37.03
C GLY A 1 -33.64 5.15 36.14
N ASP A 2 -33.85 5.43 34.86
CA ASP A 2 -33.23 4.68 33.78
C ASP A 2 -32.20 5.56 33.10
N THR A 3 -30.95 5.12 33.14
CA THR A 3 -29.85 5.69 32.36
C THR A 3 -30.06 5.31 30.90
N PRO A 4 -30.16 6.25 29.95
CA PRO A 4 -30.26 5.91 28.55
C PRO A 4 -28.90 5.43 28.03
N GLU A 5 -28.91 4.27 27.37
CA GLU A 5 -27.83 3.80 26.51
C GLU A 5 -27.48 4.87 25.48
N LEU A 6 -26.23 5.32 25.53
CA LEU A 6 -25.56 6.06 24.47
C LEU A 6 -25.43 5.14 23.24
N GLN A 7 -26.48 5.10 22.42
CA GLN A 7 -26.38 4.71 21.03
C GLN A 7 -25.40 5.67 20.33
N ARG A 8 -24.13 5.27 20.23
CA ARG A 8 -23.17 5.87 19.31
C ARG A 8 -23.51 5.40 17.89
N SER A 9 -24.61 5.90 17.34
CA SER A 9 -24.82 5.91 15.90
C SER A 9 -23.95 7.04 15.35
N PHE A 10 -22.92 6.70 14.59
CA PHE A 10 -22.23 7.67 13.72
C PHE A 10 -23.10 7.86 12.47
N PRO A 11 -23.87 8.96 12.31
CA PRO A 11 -24.72 9.16 11.16
C PRO A 11 -23.93 9.96 10.13
N TRP A 12 -22.93 9.33 9.52
CA TRP A 12 -22.27 9.84 8.31
C TRP A 12 -21.76 8.65 7.49
N ARG A 13 -22.66 8.02 6.73
CA ARG A 13 -22.28 7.28 5.51
C ARG A 13 -22.67 8.17 4.34
N PRO A 14 -21.74 8.96 3.76
CA PRO A 14 -21.99 9.46 2.42
C PRO A 14 -22.04 8.22 1.54
N ARG A 15 -23.26 7.83 1.12
CA ARG A 15 -23.42 6.84 0.05
C ARG A 15 -22.96 7.53 -1.22
N PHE A 16 -21.65 7.49 -1.49
CA PHE A 16 -21.21 7.47 -2.86
C PHE A 16 -21.90 6.26 -3.51
N HIS A 17 -22.60 6.46 -4.61
CA HIS A 17 -23.20 5.36 -5.40
C HIS A 17 -22.14 4.58 -6.20
N CYS A 18 -20.92 4.51 -5.64
CA CYS A 18 -19.76 3.75 -6.05
C CYS A 18 -19.27 3.10 -4.75
N GLY A 19 -19.17 1.77 -4.71
CA GLY A 19 -19.03 0.94 -3.52
C GLY A 19 -17.96 1.41 -2.53
N GLY A 20 -18.28 1.25 -1.24
CA GLY A 20 -17.44 1.70 -0.15
C GLY A 20 -16.08 0.99 -0.11
N PHE A 21 -15.11 1.67 0.49
CA PHE A 21 -13.83 1.09 0.90
C PHE A 21 -14.06 -0.04 1.92
N GLY A 22 -13.64 -1.28 1.61
CA GLY A 22 -13.88 -2.42 2.49
C GLY A 22 -13.50 -3.77 1.91
N VAL A 23 -13.61 -4.81 2.74
CA VAL A 23 -13.54 -6.20 2.29
C VAL A 23 -14.90 -6.60 1.74
N ALA A 24 -14.96 -7.09 0.49
CA ALA A 24 -16.22 -7.59 -0.07
C ALA A 24 -16.81 -8.68 0.85
N ASP A 25 -18.13 -8.64 1.10
CA ASP A 25 -18.81 -9.46 2.11
C ASP A 25 -18.43 -10.95 2.06
N ARG A 26 -18.35 -11.52 0.85
CA ARG A 26 -17.96 -12.93 0.64
C ARG A 26 -16.55 -13.29 1.11
N TYR A 27 -15.68 -12.31 1.35
CA TYR A 27 -14.30 -12.51 1.77
C TYR A 27 -14.04 -12.09 3.23
N GLN A 28 -15.01 -11.51 3.94
CA GLN A 28 -14.79 -11.01 5.31
C GLN A 28 -14.24 -12.09 6.25
N GLU A 29 -14.87 -13.27 6.29
CA GLU A 29 -14.42 -14.37 7.16
C GLU A 29 -13.01 -14.88 6.77
N SER A 30 -12.75 -15.01 5.46
CA SER A 30 -11.44 -15.47 4.98
C SER A 30 -10.34 -14.46 5.26
N PHE A 31 -10.64 -13.15 5.13
CA PHE A 31 -9.72 -12.07 5.43
C PHE A 31 -9.42 -12.01 6.93
N GLN A 32 -10.43 -12.09 7.80
CA GLN A 32 -10.25 -12.16 9.24
C GLN A 32 -9.35 -13.35 9.64
N ARG A 33 -9.66 -14.56 9.13
CA ARG A 33 -8.91 -15.77 9.42
C ARG A 33 -7.44 -15.67 8.97
N LEU A 34 -7.18 -15.01 7.85
CA LEU A 34 -5.82 -14.72 7.37
C LEU A 34 -5.06 -13.84 8.37
N LEU A 35 -5.66 -12.73 8.80
CA LEU A 35 -5.05 -11.79 9.75
C LEU A 35 -4.76 -12.46 11.10
N GLU A 36 -5.71 -13.22 11.64
CA GLU A 36 -5.54 -13.98 12.88
C GLU A 36 -4.41 -15.00 12.77
N THR A 37 -4.33 -15.70 11.63
CA THR A 37 -3.29 -16.70 11.39
C THR A 37 -1.91 -16.05 11.27
N ALA A 38 -1.79 -14.96 10.53
CA ALA A 38 -0.54 -14.22 10.39
C ALA A 38 -0.03 -13.72 11.76
N ARG A 39 -0.88 -13.05 12.53
CA ARG A 39 -0.56 -12.52 13.85
C ARG A 39 -0.22 -13.61 14.87
N ARG A 40 -0.91 -14.76 14.83
CA ARG A 40 -0.59 -15.92 15.68
C ARG A 40 0.76 -16.53 15.33
N LYS A 41 1.10 -16.62 14.04
CA LYS A 41 2.37 -17.19 13.59
C LYS A 41 3.55 -16.28 13.88
N ASN A 42 3.38 -14.97 13.74
CA ASN A 42 4.39 -13.99 14.11
C ASN A 42 3.72 -12.66 14.45
N SER A 43 3.65 -12.35 15.74
CA SER A 43 3.03 -11.14 16.28
C SER A 43 3.81 -9.86 15.96
N ARG A 44 5.04 -9.99 15.46
CA ARG A 44 5.87 -8.87 15.01
C ARG A 44 5.67 -8.53 13.53
N LEU A 45 4.89 -9.31 12.78
CA LEU A 45 4.58 -8.98 11.40
C LEU A 45 3.65 -7.76 11.34
N GLU A 46 4.11 -6.73 10.66
CA GLU A 46 3.28 -5.64 10.21
C GLU A 46 2.51 -6.10 8.96
N ILE A 47 1.21 -5.85 8.93
CA ILE A 47 0.31 -6.21 7.84
C ILE A 47 -0.21 -4.93 7.23
N LEU A 48 0.14 -4.73 5.97
CA LEU A 48 -0.20 -3.54 5.20
C LEU A 48 -1.30 -3.88 4.21
N ALA A 49 -2.18 -2.92 3.94
CA ALA A 49 -3.06 -2.99 2.77
C ALA A 49 -2.34 -2.39 1.56
N ALA A 50 -2.41 -3.02 0.40
CA ALA A 50 -1.90 -2.46 -0.83
C ALA A 50 -3.06 -2.06 -1.74
N GLN A 51 -2.95 -0.91 -2.39
CA GLN A 51 -3.73 -0.63 -3.57
C GLN A 51 -3.24 -1.56 -4.69
N TRP A 52 -4.17 -2.19 -5.39
CA TRP A 52 -3.87 -2.95 -6.59
C TRP A 52 -4.98 -2.69 -7.60
N TYR A 53 -4.61 -2.45 -8.86
CA TYR A 53 -5.57 -2.42 -9.95
C TYR A 53 -5.44 -3.72 -10.75
N GLY A 54 -6.40 -4.62 -10.58
CA GLY A 54 -6.44 -5.84 -11.38
C GLY A 54 -6.85 -5.53 -12.81
N SER A 55 -6.13 -6.10 -13.79
CA SER A 55 -6.51 -6.04 -15.22
C SER A 55 -7.93 -6.55 -15.50
N ASP A 56 -8.45 -7.39 -14.61
CA ASP A 56 -9.72 -8.10 -14.79
C ASP A 56 -10.90 -7.42 -14.08
N VAL A 57 -10.68 -6.30 -13.38
CA VAL A 57 -11.70 -5.56 -12.61
C VAL A 57 -11.91 -4.14 -13.16
N MET A 58 -11.81 -3.97 -14.48
CA MET A 58 -12.11 -2.69 -15.15
C MET A 58 -13.59 -2.28 -15.10
N ALA A 59 -14.48 -3.11 -14.52
CA ALA A 59 -15.93 -2.94 -14.62
C ALA A 59 -16.63 -2.47 -13.34
N VAL A 60 -15.94 -2.37 -12.20
CA VAL A 60 -16.58 -1.90 -10.96
C VAL A 60 -15.85 -0.65 -10.50
N ALA A 61 -16.60 0.46 -10.44
CA ALA A 61 -16.15 1.75 -9.90
C ALA A 61 -15.93 1.70 -8.37
N ASP A 62 -15.58 0.54 -7.85
CA ASP A 62 -15.42 0.21 -6.46
C ASP A 62 -13.94 -0.08 -6.22
N TRP A 63 -13.57 -0.10 -4.95
CA TRP A 63 -12.24 -0.34 -4.43
C TRP A 63 -11.36 -1.32 -5.24
N GLY A 64 -10.10 -0.92 -5.53
CA GLY A 64 -9.22 -1.64 -6.46
C GLY A 64 -9.29 -1.15 -7.91
N GLY A 65 -10.09 -0.11 -8.19
CA GLY A 65 -9.98 0.65 -9.43
C GLY A 65 -8.69 1.46 -9.53
N SER A 66 -8.36 1.86 -10.76
CA SER A 66 -7.25 2.78 -11.04
C SER A 66 -7.43 4.13 -10.33
N LEU A 67 -6.33 4.73 -9.83
CA LEU A 67 -6.32 6.10 -9.33
C LEU A 67 -6.78 7.11 -10.39
N SER A 68 -6.67 6.81 -11.69
CA SER A 68 -7.20 7.67 -12.76
C SER A 68 -8.72 7.86 -12.69
N ALA A 69 -9.46 6.97 -12.01
CA ALA A 69 -10.90 7.11 -11.79
C ALA A 69 -11.22 8.05 -10.61
N LEU A 70 -10.25 8.33 -9.73
CA LEU A 70 -10.42 9.24 -8.61
C LEU A 70 -10.26 10.69 -9.10
N SER A 71 -11.14 11.58 -8.63
CA SER A 71 -11.00 13.01 -8.92
C SER A 71 -10.26 13.73 -7.81
N ARG A 72 -9.55 14.80 -8.16
CA ARG A 72 -8.74 15.61 -7.23
C ARG A 72 -9.55 16.18 -6.05
N GLN A 73 -10.84 16.45 -6.24
CA GLN A 73 -11.72 16.94 -5.17
C GLN A 73 -12.05 15.85 -4.12
N HIS A 74 -11.89 14.57 -4.45
CA HIS A 74 -12.23 13.45 -3.57
C HIS A 74 -11.05 12.88 -2.78
N LEU A 75 -9.82 13.39 -2.97
CA LEU A 75 -8.60 12.84 -2.33
C LEU A 75 -8.69 12.76 -0.81
N ARG A 76 -9.27 13.77 -0.16
CA ARG A 76 -9.44 13.77 1.30
C ARG A 76 -10.42 12.71 1.77
N GLY A 77 -11.56 12.55 1.07
CA GLY A 77 -12.55 11.53 1.39
C GLY A 77 -11.94 10.13 1.27
N TYR A 78 -11.26 9.89 0.13
CA TYR A 78 -10.51 8.66 -0.10
C TYR A 78 -9.51 8.36 1.01
N ALA A 79 -8.68 9.34 1.41
CA ALA A 79 -7.69 9.14 2.47
C ALA A 79 -8.32 8.82 3.84
N GLN A 80 -9.47 9.40 4.16
CA GLN A 80 -10.20 9.09 5.41
C GLN A 80 -10.80 7.67 5.37
N GLU A 81 -11.30 7.24 4.22
CA GLU A 81 -11.81 5.88 4.03
C GLU A 81 -10.69 4.83 4.15
N VAL A 82 -9.51 5.11 3.56
CA VAL A 82 -8.31 4.28 3.76
C VAL A 82 -7.99 4.16 5.24
N ARG A 83 -7.91 5.29 5.96
CA ARG A 83 -7.61 5.27 7.40
C ARG A 83 -8.63 4.43 8.17
N ALA A 84 -9.92 4.67 7.95
CA ALA A 84 -10.99 3.97 8.65
C ALA A 84 -10.91 2.46 8.47
N PHE A 85 -10.59 1.99 7.26
CA PHE A 85 -10.38 0.57 6.99
C PHE A 85 -9.16 0.01 7.70
N LEU A 86 -8.03 0.72 7.67
CA LEU A 86 -6.83 0.27 8.38
C LEU A 86 -7.10 0.14 9.88
N GLU A 87 -7.86 1.08 10.45
CA GLU A 87 -8.27 1.07 11.85
C GLU A 87 -9.24 -0.09 12.16
N GLU A 88 -10.26 -0.30 11.32
CA GLU A 88 -11.24 -1.40 11.45
C GLU A 88 -10.55 -2.77 11.47
N TRP A 89 -9.58 -2.99 10.58
CA TRP A 89 -8.90 -4.27 10.43
C TRP A 89 -7.58 -4.37 11.19
N ASN A 90 -7.23 -3.33 11.96
CA ASN A 90 -6.01 -3.23 12.75
C ASN A 90 -4.73 -3.44 11.90
N LEU A 91 -4.71 -2.88 10.68
CA LEU A 91 -3.62 -2.93 9.70
C LEU A 91 -2.62 -1.78 9.90
N GLN A 92 -1.34 -2.03 9.65
CA GLN A 92 -0.24 -1.12 10.05
C GLN A 92 -0.05 0.03 9.07
N GLY A 93 -0.54 -0.09 7.84
CA GLY A 93 -0.32 0.94 6.84
C GLY A 93 -0.90 0.60 5.49
N TYR A 94 -0.67 1.52 4.56
CA TYR A 94 -1.14 1.46 3.20
C TYR A 94 -0.01 1.61 2.20
N VAL A 95 -0.01 0.82 1.14
CA VAL A 95 0.92 0.95 0.01
C VAL A 95 0.15 1.40 -1.22
N VAL A 96 0.50 2.54 -1.78
CA VAL A 96 -0.08 3.02 -3.02
C VAL A 96 0.74 2.46 -4.19
N ASP A 97 0.10 1.69 -5.06
CA ASP A 97 0.72 1.21 -6.29
C ASP A 97 0.81 2.35 -7.32
N PHE A 98 2.00 2.58 -7.87
CA PHE A 98 2.27 3.74 -8.75
C PHE A 98 2.87 3.28 -10.08
N GLU A 99 1.98 2.73 -10.89
CA GLU A 99 2.28 2.27 -12.24
C GLU A 99 1.08 2.45 -13.17
N GLY A 100 1.31 2.38 -14.48
CA GLY A 100 0.25 2.37 -15.49
C GLY A 100 -0.80 3.48 -15.31
N THR A 101 -2.04 3.08 -15.05
CA THR A 101 -3.17 4.00 -14.88
C THR A 101 -3.21 4.69 -13.50
N ASN A 102 -2.39 4.25 -12.54
CA ASN A 102 -2.19 4.92 -11.27
C ASN A 102 -1.20 6.10 -11.35
N VAL A 103 -0.50 6.27 -12.48
CA VAL A 103 0.39 7.42 -12.71
C VAL A 103 -0.43 8.68 -13.04
N VAL A 104 -0.87 9.38 -12.00
CA VAL A 104 -1.70 10.58 -12.07
C VAL A 104 -0.93 11.85 -11.70
N ARG A 105 -1.19 12.98 -12.38
CA ARG A 105 -0.45 14.25 -12.14
C ARG A 105 -0.62 14.83 -10.74
N TRP A 106 -1.70 14.47 -10.05
CA TRP A 106 -2.02 14.92 -8.70
C TRP A 106 -1.57 13.92 -7.61
N TYR A 107 -0.69 12.96 -7.96
CA TYR A 107 -0.26 11.90 -7.04
C TYR A 107 0.39 12.43 -5.75
N THR A 108 1.21 13.47 -5.85
CA THR A 108 1.76 14.14 -4.64
C THR A 108 0.65 14.63 -3.71
N GLU A 109 -0.45 15.15 -4.23
CA GLU A 109 -1.58 15.62 -3.42
C GLU A 109 -2.33 14.48 -2.75
N LEU A 110 -2.41 13.32 -3.42
CA LEU A 110 -2.93 12.10 -2.81
C LEU A 110 -2.06 11.67 -1.62
N LEU A 111 -0.73 11.64 -1.77
CA LEU A 111 0.18 11.30 -0.66
C LEU A 111 0.06 12.29 0.50
N VAL A 112 -0.09 13.59 0.23
CA VAL A 112 -0.34 14.59 1.27
C VAL A 112 -1.65 14.32 2.00
N ALA A 113 -2.73 13.97 1.29
CA ALA A 113 -4.01 13.64 1.90
C ALA A 113 -3.93 12.39 2.78
N LEU A 114 -3.27 11.33 2.30
CA LEU A 114 -3.03 10.09 3.04
C LEU A 114 -2.18 10.32 4.28
N ALA A 115 -1.01 10.97 4.14
CA ALA A 115 -0.13 11.26 5.25
C ALA A 115 -0.83 12.13 6.32
N SER A 116 -1.64 13.11 5.90
CA SER A 116 -2.43 13.93 6.81
C SER A 116 -3.48 13.11 7.56
N ALA A 117 -4.18 12.21 6.87
CA ALA A 117 -5.17 11.33 7.50
C ALA A 117 -4.50 10.40 8.52
N PHE A 118 -3.36 9.81 8.18
CA PHE A 118 -2.65 8.84 9.01
C PHE A 118 -2.04 9.49 10.26
N ARG A 119 -1.53 10.73 10.15
CA ARG A 119 -1.07 11.52 11.31
C ARG A 119 -2.22 11.92 12.25
N ALA A 120 -3.45 11.98 11.75
CA ALA A 120 -4.63 12.30 12.54
C ALA A 120 -5.29 11.07 13.20
N SER A 121 -4.71 9.87 13.05
CA SER A 121 -5.20 8.67 13.73
C SER A 121 -5.05 8.84 15.25
N ALA A 122 -6.07 8.43 16.00
CA ALA A 122 -6.11 8.59 17.45
C ALA A 122 -5.38 7.40 18.13
N GLY A 123 -4.41 7.71 19.00
CA GLY A 123 -3.70 6.72 19.83
C GLY A 123 -2.19 6.71 19.59
N ASP A 124 -1.49 5.77 20.24
CA ASP A 124 -0.03 5.65 20.19
C ASP A 124 0.48 4.99 18.89
N ARG A 125 -0.42 4.54 18.01
CA ARG A 125 -0.06 3.80 16.81
C ARG A 125 -0.10 4.68 15.56
N ARG A 126 1.08 4.97 15.04
CA ARG A 126 1.25 5.62 13.74
C ARG A 126 0.97 4.63 12.60
N LEU A 127 0.05 4.97 11.70
CA LEU A 127 -0.14 4.25 10.43
C LEU A 127 0.98 4.62 9.45
N GLN A 128 1.50 3.63 8.74
CA GLN A 128 2.58 3.81 7.77
C GLN A 128 2.03 4.05 6.35
N LEU A 129 2.72 4.87 5.57
CA LEU A 129 2.42 5.10 4.16
C LEU A 129 3.59 4.67 3.28
N GLY A 130 3.35 3.69 2.42
CA GLY A 130 4.29 3.26 1.39
C GLY A 130 3.85 3.63 -0.02
N VAL A 131 4.81 3.61 -0.94
CA VAL A 131 4.55 3.66 -2.38
C VAL A 131 5.26 2.50 -3.07
N SER A 132 4.65 1.95 -4.12
CA SER A 132 5.23 0.88 -4.94
C SER A 132 5.37 1.34 -6.40
N PRO A 133 6.41 2.12 -6.73
CA PRO A 133 6.50 2.77 -8.04
C PRO A 133 7.21 1.93 -9.11
N SER A 134 6.73 2.03 -10.35
CA SER A 134 7.47 1.63 -11.57
C SER A 134 8.01 2.83 -12.36
N THR A 135 7.81 4.06 -11.86
CA THR A 135 8.43 5.26 -12.40
C THR A 135 8.70 6.29 -11.29
N ALA A 136 9.81 7.03 -11.39
CA ALA A 136 10.16 8.13 -10.49
C ALA A 136 9.41 9.44 -10.80
N ARG A 137 8.65 9.47 -11.90
CA ARG A 137 7.90 10.64 -12.35
C ARG A 137 6.92 11.11 -11.26
N ASP A 138 6.82 12.42 -11.04
CA ASP A 138 5.87 13.04 -10.10
C ASP A 138 6.04 12.62 -8.62
N LEU A 139 7.21 12.02 -8.25
CA LEU A 139 7.57 11.66 -6.87
C LEU A 139 8.49 12.68 -6.18
N LYS A 140 9.04 13.65 -6.90
CA LYS A 140 9.97 14.65 -6.33
C LYS A 140 9.31 15.41 -5.17
N GLY A 141 9.99 15.46 -4.02
CA GLY A 141 9.50 16.15 -2.81
C GLY A 141 8.55 15.32 -1.95
N THR A 142 8.35 14.02 -2.25
CA THR A 142 7.45 13.15 -1.50
C THR A 142 8.12 12.33 -0.38
N ASP A 143 9.45 12.41 -0.23
CA ASP A 143 10.19 11.62 0.78
C ASP A 143 9.67 11.80 2.22
N SER A 144 9.32 13.02 2.62
CA SER A 144 8.79 13.29 3.96
C SER A 144 7.34 12.79 4.19
N LEU A 145 6.68 12.31 3.14
CA LEU A 145 5.30 11.81 3.17
C LEU A 145 5.24 10.29 3.31
N THR A 146 6.30 9.58 2.94
CA THR A 146 6.35 8.12 2.89
C THR A 146 7.31 7.54 3.93
N ASP A 147 6.98 6.35 4.41
CA ASP A 147 7.77 5.55 5.33
C ASP A 147 8.65 4.53 4.60
N TYR A 148 8.22 4.05 3.43
CA TYR A 148 9.00 3.15 2.58
C TYR A 148 8.59 3.26 1.09
N VAL A 149 9.51 2.88 0.22
CA VAL A 149 9.40 2.92 -1.25
C VAL A 149 9.78 1.55 -1.78
N LEU A 150 8.77 0.80 -2.22
CA LEU A 150 8.92 -0.55 -2.75
C LEU A 150 9.15 -0.45 -4.27
N VAL A 151 10.39 -0.16 -4.67
CA VAL A 151 10.72 0.13 -6.08
C VAL A 151 10.58 -1.14 -6.91
N GLN A 152 9.71 -1.11 -7.92
CA GLN A 152 9.47 -2.24 -8.82
C GLN A 152 10.64 -2.44 -9.79
N SER A 153 11.85 -2.69 -9.29
CA SER A 153 13.10 -2.83 -10.07
C SER A 153 13.11 -4.02 -11.02
N TYR A 154 12.15 -4.93 -10.90
CA TYR A 154 11.89 -5.98 -11.89
C TYR A 154 11.17 -5.45 -13.14
N ALA A 155 10.54 -4.28 -13.08
CA ALA A 155 9.87 -3.70 -14.24
C ALA A 155 10.90 -3.12 -15.24
N PRO A 156 10.65 -3.22 -16.56
CA PRO A 156 11.57 -2.70 -17.55
C PRO A 156 11.81 -1.20 -17.38
N LYS A 157 13.09 -0.77 -17.53
CA LYS A 157 13.51 0.64 -17.49
C LYS A 157 13.36 1.33 -16.13
N VAL A 158 13.23 0.56 -15.05
CA VAL A 158 13.34 1.09 -13.69
C VAL A 158 14.80 1.10 -13.29
N ASP A 159 15.36 2.29 -13.09
CA ASP A 159 16.68 2.49 -12.50
C ASP A 159 16.51 2.87 -11.03
N LEU A 160 17.19 2.16 -10.13
CA LEU A 160 17.11 2.43 -8.70
C LEU A 160 17.70 3.81 -8.34
N ASP A 161 18.70 4.27 -9.09
CA ASP A 161 19.38 5.55 -8.82
C ASP A 161 18.45 6.75 -9.00
N ASP A 162 17.43 6.65 -9.86
CA ASP A 162 16.40 7.68 -10.01
C ASP A 162 15.59 7.89 -8.72
N TYR A 163 15.38 6.82 -7.93
CA TYR A 163 14.65 6.90 -6.66
C TYR A 163 15.56 7.35 -5.53
N LEU A 164 16.84 6.97 -5.54
CA LEU A 164 17.83 7.43 -4.57
C LEU A 164 18.12 8.94 -4.71
N ALA A 165 17.85 9.53 -5.87
CA ALA A 165 17.86 10.99 -6.05
C ALA A 165 16.66 11.71 -5.39
N ILE A 166 15.63 10.97 -4.96
CA ILE A 166 14.37 11.51 -4.42
C ILE A 166 14.19 11.16 -2.94
N PHE A 167 14.51 9.92 -2.57
CA PHE A 167 14.20 9.32 -1.27
C PHE A 167 15.44 9.01 -0.45
N ASP A 168 15.29 9.00 0.87
CA ASP A 168 16.29 8.43 1.77
C ASP A 168 16.55 6.95 1.39
N PRO A 169 17.81 6.53 1.14
CA PRO A 169 18.14 5.15 0.81
C PRO A 169 17.55 4.13 1.80
N HIS A 170 17.49 4.45 3.10
CA HIS A 170 16.94 3.56 4.12
C HIS A 170 15.42 3.31 3.99
N LYS A 171 14.71 4.13 3.21
CA LYS A 171 13.30 3.91 2.88
C LYS A 171 13.13 3.13 1.58
N VAL A 172 14.16 2.99 0.76
CA VAL A 172 14.07 2.36 -0.56
C VAL A 172 14.28 0.85 -0.44
N TYR A 173 13.38 0.08 -1.04
CA TYR A 173 13.44 -1.38 -1.06
C TYR A 173 13.49 -1.86 -2.51
N VAL A 174 14.52 -2.64 -2.84
CA VAL A 174 14.67 -3.25 -4.17
C VAL A 174 13.63 -4.36 -4.37
N GLY A 175 13.00 -4.38 -5.53
CA GLY A 175 11.93 -5.31 -5.87
C GLY A 175 12.42 -6.59 -6.55
N LEU A 176 11.87 -7.71 -6.10
CA LEU A 176 12.14 -9.04 -6.65
C LEU A 176 10.85 -9.62 -7.24
N CYS A 177 10.94 -10.23 -8.44
CA CYS A 177 9.82 -10.91 -9.08
C CYS A 177 10.11 -12.38 -9.39
N PRO A 178 9.71 -13.32 -8.51
CA PRO A 178 9.91 -14.76 -8.72
C PRO A 178 9.10 -15.36 -9.87
N GLU A 179 8.18 -14.60 -10.46
CA GLU A 179 7.29 -15.04 -11.55
C GLU A 179 7.99 -15.06 -12.92
N GLY A 180 9.32 -14.89 -12.95
CA GLY A 180 10.11 -14.82 -14.18
C GLY A 180 10.11 -13.44 -14.85
N CYS A 181 9.59 -12.42 -14.16
CA CYS A 181 9.71 -11.03 -14.60
C CYS A 181 11.00 -10.34 -14.12
N TRP A 182 11.80 -11.04 -13.31
CA TRP A 182 13.14 -10.62 -12.92
C TRP A 182 14.18 -11.70 -13.25
N ASN A 183 15.32 -11.26 -13.79
CA ASN A 183 16.45 -12.13 -14.15
C ASN A 183 17.57 -12.16 -13.08
N GLY A 184 17.38 -11.49 -11.94
CA GLY A 184 18.36 -11.46 -10.84
C GLY A 184 18.12 -12.53 -9.77
N THR A 185 19.10 -12.69 -8.88
CA THR A 185 19.03 -13.60 -7.71
C THR A 185 18.82 -12.81 -6.43
N ALA A 186 18.27 -13.45 -5.39
CA ALA A 186 18.15 -12.83 -4.06
C ALA A 186 19.51 -12.36 -3.52
N GLU A 187 20.60 -13.08 -3.83
CA GLU A 187 21.97 -12.68 -3.47
C GLU A 187 22.39 -11.38 -4.15
N ALA A 188 22.08 -11.21 -5.45
CA ALA A 188 22.39 -9.97 -6.17
C ALA A 188 21.63 -8.77 -5.58
N ALA A 189 20.35 -8.94 -5.25
CA ALA A 189 19.59 -7.90 -4.56
C ALA A 189 20.10 -7.60 -3.16
N CYS A 190 20.54 -8.60 -2.40
CA CYS A 190 21.20 -8.40 -1.11
C CYS A 190 22.48 -7.59 -1.26
N GLY A 191 23.30 -7.89 -2.28
CA GLY A 191 24.48 -7.11 -2.62
C GLY A 191 24.15 -5.65 -2.92
N GLU A 192 23.07 -5.39 -3.66
CA GLU A 192 22.59 -4.04 -3.96
C GLU A 192 22.10 -3.29 -2.72
N VAL A 193 21.37 -3.97 -1.82
CA VAL A 193 20.95 -3.42 -0.53
C VAL A 193 22.15 -2.96 0.30
N LEU A 194 23.17 -3.81 0.42
CA LEU A 194 24.37 -3.49 1.18
C LEU A 194 25.20 -2.38 0.51
N ALA A 195 25.36 -2.43 -0.81
CA ALA A 195 26.19 -1.48 -1.56
C ALA A 195 25.60 -0.06 -1.56
N LYS A 196 24.27 0.07 -1.64
CA LYS A 196 23.57 1.36 -1.72
C LYS A 196 22.98 1.82 -0.38
N GLY A 197 23.08 1.02 0.68
CA GLY A 197 22.53 1.34 2.00
C GLY A 197 21.00 1.33 2.03
N LEU A 198 20.36 0.44 1.27
CA LEU A 198 18.92 0.39 1.10
C LEU A 198 18.20 -0.11 2.38
N GLY A 199 16.90 0.17 2.48
CA GLY A 199 16.04 -0.34 3.54
C GLY A 199 15.82 -1.85 3.52
N GLY A 200 15.91 -2.47 2.34
CA GLY A 200 15.83 -3.92 2.20
C GLY A 200 15.32 -4.38 0.83
N MET A 201 14.65 -5.54 0.82
CA MET A 201 14.06 -6.14 -0.37
C MET A 201 12.55 -6.26 -0.21
N HIS A 202 11.80 -6.15 -1.30
CA HIS A 202 10.39 -6.50 -1.36
C HIS A 202 10.14 -7.53 -2.46
N VAL A 203 9.13 -8.39 -2.30
CA VAL A 203 8.88 -9.51 -3.22
C VAL A 203 7.46 -9.43 -3.80
N TRP A 204 7.37 -9.39 -5.13
CA TRP A 204 6.13 -9.49 -5.89
C TRP A 204 6.06 -10.83 -6.66
N ARG A 205 5.28 -11.82 -6.26
CA ARG A 205 4.51 -11.96 -5.02
C ARG A 205 4.76 -13.34 -4.40
N LEU A 206 4.75 -13.40 -3.06
CA LEU A 206 5.11 -14.61 -2.30
C LEU A 206 4.15 -15.80 -2.49
N ASN A 207 2.91 -15.57 -2.90
CA ASN A 207 1.87 -16.59 -2.97
C ASN A 207 1.64 -17.22 -4.36
N ASN A 208 2.52 -16.99 -5.35
CA ASN A 208 2.35 -17.54 -6.70
C ASN A 208 2.88 -18.98 -6.90
N GLY A 209 2.87 -19.83 -5.86
CA GLY A 209 3.30 -21.24 -5.97
C GLY A 209 4.78 -21.50 -6.30
N ASN A 210 5.55 -20.47 -6.69
CA ASN A 210 6.98 -20.52 -7.05
C ASN A 210 7.92 -20.02 -5.95
N ALA A 211 7.45 -19.85 -4.71
CA ALA A 211 8.26 -19.38 -3.57
C ALA A 211 9.52 -20.23 -3.33
N THR A 212 9.53 -21.48 -3.83
CA THR A 212 10.67 -22.40 -3.80
C THR A 212 11.92 -21.85 -4.48
N ARG A 213 11.80 -21.03 -5.53
CA ARG A 213 12.97 -20.50 -6.27
C ARG A 213 13.77 -19.40 -5.55
N MET A 214 13.25 -18.85 -4.46
CA MET A 214 13.97 -17.85 -3.64
C MET A 214 14.60 -18.46 -2.38
N ALA A 215 14.26 -19.71 -2.05
CA ALA A 215 14.83 -20.43 -0.91
C ALA A 215 16.07 -21.25 -1.29
N GLU A 216 16.38 -21.28 -2.59
CA GLU A 216 17.59 -21.85 -3.20
C GLU A 216 18.59 -20.73 -3.54
#